data_AF-A0A2V8LJH9-F1
#
_entry.id   AF-A0A2V8LJH9-F1
#
_cell.length_a   1.000
_cell.length_b   1.000
_cell.length_c   1.000
_cell.angle_alpha   90.00
_cell.angle_beta   90.00
_cell.angle_gamma   90.00
#
_symmetry.space_group_name_H-M   'P 1'
#
loop_
_entity.id
_entity.type
_entity.pdbx_description
1 polymer ?
#
loop_
_entity_poly.entity_id
_entity_poly.type
_entity_poly.pdbx_seq_one_letter_code
_entity_poly.pdbx_strand_id
1 'polypeptide(L)'
;LEPYLRGAPPGLPFSWSDETIRKGLNFTLTTNLGALDLLGEITGGGNYEDILPHSIKLTLHGTECWCLGLDHLIKVKRAAGRPKDFEAIAELEAIREEQSRQS
;
A
#
# COMPACT_ATOMS: atom_id res chain seq x y z
N LEU A 1 3.80 16.20 9.83
CA LEU A 1 3.22 14.84 9.77
C LEU A 1 2.78 14.36 11.16
N GLU A 2 3.57 14.55 12.22
CA GLU A 2 3.20 14.10 13.58
C GLU A 2 2.74 12.61 13.63
N PRO A 3 3.58 11.65 13.20
CA PRO A 3 3.14 10.28 13.07
C PRO A 3 2.96 9.61 14.44
N TYR A 4 1.83 8.93 14.62
CA TYR A 4 1.52 8.16 15.81
C TYR A 4 0.87 6.82 15.44
N LEU A 5 1.03 5.79 16.27
CA LEU A 5 0.44 4.47 16.01
C LEU A 5 -1.08 4.55 15.94
N ARG A 6 -1.66 4.09 14.83
CA ARG A 6 -3.12 4.11 14.62
C ARG A 6 -3.78 3.12 15.57
N GLY A 7 -4.81 3.59 16.30
CA GLY A 7 -5.56 2.78 17.26
C GLY A 7 -4.86 2.59 18.61
N ALA A 8 -3.64 3.12 18.79
CA ALA A 8 -2.96 3.09 20.08
C ALA A 8 -3.51 4.18 21.02
N PRO A 9 -3.60 3.93 22.34
CA PRO A 9 -3.93 4.97 23.32
C PRO A 9 -2.99 6.18 23.21
N PRO A 10 -3.48 7.41 23.42
CA PRO A 10 -2.63 8.60 23.43
C PRO A 10 -1.65 8.57 24.61
N GLY A 11 -0.47 9.16 24.41
CA GLY A 11 0.54 9.33 25.47
C GLY A 11 1.42 8.11 25.74
N LEU A 12 1.36 7.06 24.92
CA LEU A 12 2.36 6.00 24.97
C LEU A 12 3.74 6.55 24.57
N PRO A 13 4.83 6.00 25.13
CA PRO A 13 6.19 6.37 24.75
C PRO A 13 6.53 5.81 23.36
N PHE A 14 5.90 6.35 22.33
CA PHE A 14 6.18 6.06 20.94
C PHE A 14 7.00 7.19 20.34
N SER A 15 8.18 6.83 19.83
CA SER A 15 9.04 7.74 19.08
C SER A 15 9.10 7.31 17.63
N TRP A 16 8.73 8.19 16.72
CA TRP A 16 8.92 7.97 15.29
C TRP A 16 10.35 8.34 14.89
N SER A 17 11.23 7.34 14.79
CA SER A 17 12.66 7.50 14.48
C SER A 17 13.15 6.45 13.47
N ASP A 18 14.36 6.64 12.95
CA ASP A 18 14.99 5.65 12.07
C ASP A 18 15.23 4.31 12.80
N GLU A 19 15.58 4.35 14.08
CA GLU A 19 15.69 3.15 14.91
C GLU A 19 14.37 2.40 15.02
N THR A 20 13.25 3.12 15.22
CA THR A 20 11.91 2.53 15.22
C THR A 20 11.64 1.84 13.88
N ILE A 21 11.90 2.53 12.75
CA ILE A 21 11.71 1.97 11.40
C ILE A 21 12.57 0.71 11.20
N ARG A 22 13.84 0.70 11.60
CA ARG A 22 14.72 -0.47 11.45
C ARG A 22 14.27 -1.68 12.27
N LYS A 23 13.60 -1.44 13.40
CA LYS A 23 13.16 -2.49 14.33
C LYS A 23 11.76 -3.03 14.03
N GLY A 24 10.95 -2.31 13.26
CA GLY A 24 9.59 -2.73 12.94
C GLY A 24 9.40 -3.02 11.46
N LEU A 25 8.59 -4.04 11.17
CA LEU A 25 8.28 -4.43 9.80
C LEU A 25 7.12 -3.62 9.21
N ASN A 26 6.10 -3.36 10.01
CA ASN A 26 4.84 -2.75 9.57
C ASN A 26 4.39 -1.68 10.56
N PHE A 27 4.01 -0.51 10.06
CA PHE A 27 3.49 0.61 10.83
C PHE A 27 2.21 1.13 10.20
N THR A 28 1.11 1.08 10.95
CA THR A 28 -0.11 1.82 10.61
C THR A 28 -0.12 3.10 11.43
N LEU A 29 -0.05 4.24 10.75
CA LEU A 29 0.17 5.55 11.36
C LEU A 29 -1.03 6.46 11.15
N THR A 30 -1.37 7.23 12.16
CA THR A 30 -2.17 8.45 12.01
C THR A 30 -1.22 9.62 11.91
N THR A 31 -1.46 10.51 10.95
CA THR A 31 -0.73 11.77 10.78
C THR A 31 -1.72 12.92 10.74
N ASN A 32 -1.23 14.15 10.83
CA ASN A 32 -2.07 15.34 10.64
C ASN A 32 -2.61 15.51 9.21
N LEU A 33 -2.15 14.70 8.23
CA LEU A 33 -2.67 14.65 6.86
C LEU A 33 -3.55 13.41 6.59
N GLY A 34 -3.78 12.58 7.60
CA GLY A 34 -4.56 11.34 7.49
C GLY A 34 -3.75 10.08 7.75
N ALA A 35 -4.35 8.95 7.38
CA ALA A 35 -3.80 7.61 7.57
C ALA A 35 -2.62 7.34 6.61
N LEU A 36 -1.50 6.84 7.15
CA LEU A 36 -0.36 6.34 6.38
C LEU A 36 0.01 4.94 6.85
N ASP A 37 0.12 3.98 5.94
CA ASP A 37 0.58 2.63 6.24
C ASP A 37 1.95 2.41 5.58
N LEU A 38 2.93 1.97 6.37
CA LEU A 38 4.27 1.60 5.92
C LEU A 38 4.44 0.11 6.16
N LEU A 39 4.50 -0.67 5.09
CA LEU A 39 4.51 -2.13 5.16
C LEU A 39 5.79 -2.67 4.53
N GLY A 40 6.56 -3.45 5.27
CA GLY A 40 7.77 -4.11 4.77
C GLY A 40 7.45 -5.32 3.89
N GLU A 41 6.26 -5.91 4.07
CA GLU A 41 5.75 -6.97 3.21
C GLU A 41 4.23 -6.89 3.10
N ILE A 42 3.69 -7.42 2.00
CA ILE A 42 2.25 -7.56 1.78
C ILE A 42 1.87 -8.99 1.39
N THR A 43 0.70 -9.44 1.85
CA THR A 43 0.15 -10.75 1.49
C THR A 43 -0.02 -10.86 -0.04
N GLY A 44 0.60 -11.90 -0.63
CA GLY A 44 0.55 -12.18 -2.06
C GLY A 44 1.51 -11.36 -2.94
N GLY A 45 2.18 -10.35 -2.36
CA GLY A 45 3.15 -9.49 -3.07
C GLY A 45 4.59 -9.66 -2.59
N GLY A 46 4.81 -10.04 -1.32
CA GLY A 46 6.16 -10.14 -0.76
C GLY A 46 6.69 -8.79 -0.29
N ASN A 47 8.01 -8.63 -0.34
CA ASN A 47 8.70 -7.40 0.08
C ASN A 47 8.76 -6.34 -1.05
N TYR A 48 9.47 -5.24 -0.82
CA TYR A 48 9.60 -4.15 -1.80
C TYR A 48 10.26 -4.61 -3.11
N GLU A 49 11.34 -5.40 -3.00
CA GLU A 49 12.09 -5.92 -4.14
C GLU A 49 11.24 -6.88 -5.00
N ASP A 50 10.35 -7.66 -4.37
CA ASP A 50 9.45 -8.59 -5.05
C ASP A 50 8.39 -7.86 -5.90
N ILE A 51 7.89 -6.71 -5.43
CA ILE A 51 6.81 -5.97 -6.10
C ILE A 51 7.31 -4.89 -7.07
N LEU A 52 8.56 -4.44 -6.94
CA LEU A 52 9.12 -3.37 -7.76
C LEU A 52 9.09 -3.68 -9.28
N PRO A 53 9.44 -4.89 -9.76
CA PRO A 53 9.33 -5.24 -11.18
C PRO A 53 7.90 -5.21 -11.74
N HIS A 54 6.91 -5.25 -10.86
CA HIS A 54 5.49 -5.24 -11.21
C HIS A 54 4.84 -3.86 -11.01
N SER A 55 5.65 -2.83 -10.76
CA SER A 55 5.20 -1.47 -10.52
C SER A 55 5.39 -0.58 -11.75
N ILE A 56 4.47 0.36 -11.92
CA ILE A 56 4.53 1.43 -12.92
C ILE A 56 4.86 2.75 -12.23
N LYS A 57 5.53 3.66 -12.94
CA LYS A 57 5.75 5.03 -12.48
C LYS A 57 4.58 5.91 -12.86
N LEU A 58 4.03 6.63 -11.89
CA LEU A 58 3.03 7.67 -12.09
C LEU A 58 3.60 9.02 -11.62
N THR A 59 3.21 10.10 -12.27
CA THR A 59 3.51 11.46 -11.78
C THR A 59 2.31 11.99 -11.02
N LEU A 60 2.45 12.15 -9.70
CA LEU A 60 1.41 12.67 -8.81
C LEU A 60 1.88 14.02 -8.28
N HIS A 61 1.14 15.09 -8.61
CA HIS A 61 1.48 16.46 -8.21
C HIS A 61 2.95 16.85 -8.51
N GLY A 62 3.48 16.43 -9.66
CA GLY A 62 4.87 16.70 -10.08
C GLY A 62 5.93 15.81 -9.44
N THR A 63 5.53 14.83 -8.63
CA THR A 63 6.44 13.85 -8.01
C THR A 63 6.27 12.49 -8.68
N GLU A 64 7.39 11.84 -9.06
CA GLU A 64 7.36 10.45 -9.52
C GLU A 64 7.09 9.51 -8.34
N CYS A 65 6.07 8.67 -8.47
CA CYS A 65 5.69 7.65 -7.50
C CYS A 65 5.59 6.29 -8.18
N TRP A 66 6.13 5.26 -7.52
CA TRP A 66 5.90 3.88 -7.94
C TRP A 66 4.53 3.42 -7.44
N CYS A 67 3.75 2.85 -8.34
CA CYS A 67 2.43 2.30 -8.06
C CYS A 67 2.36 0.88 -8.62
N LEU A 68 1.74 -0.03 -7.90
CA LEU A 68 1.61 -1.41 -8.37
C LEU A 68 0.80 -1.46 -9.67
N GLY A 69 1.30 -2.19 -10.67
CA GLY A 69 0.59 -2.40 -11.93
C GLY A 69 -0.74 -3.14 -11.72
N LEU A 70 -1.68 -2.96 -12.64
CA LEU A 70 -3.07 -3.43 -12.49
C LEU A 70 -3.17 -4.94 -12.19
N ASP A 71 -2.47 -5.77 -12.96
CA ASP A 71 -2.52 -7.23 -12.79
C ASP A 71 -2.01 -7.67 -11.42
N HIS A 72 -0.90 -7.09 -10.98
CA HIS A 72 -0.32 -7.45 -9.68
C HIS A 72 -1.14 -6.86 -8.53
N LEU A 73 -1.77 -5.68 -8.72
CA LEU A 73 -2.70 -5.10 -7.76
C LEU A 73 -3.92 -6.01 -7.52
N ILE A 74 -4.50 -6.56 -8.59
CA ILE A 74 -5.58 -7.56 -8.50
C ILE A 74 -5.10 -8.80 -7.74
N LYS A 75 -3.91 -9.33 -8.08
CA LYS A 75 -3.33 -10.51 -7.42
C LYS A 75 -3.18 -10.31 -5.91
N VAL A 76 -2.58 -9.20 -5.46
CA VAL A 76 -2.36 -8.96 -4.03
C VAL A 76 -3.67 -8.70 -3.29
N LYS A 77 -4.65 -8.05 -3.92
CA LYS A 77 -5.98 -7.88 -3.34
C LYS A 77 -6.72 -9.20 -3.15
N ARG A 78 -6.68 -10.09 -4.15
CA ARG A 78 -7.23 -11.45 -4.06
C ARG A 78 -6.58 -12.24 -2.92
N ALA A 79 -5.25 -12.15 -2.79
CA ALA A 79 -4.52 -12.81 -1.72
C ALA A 79 -4.82 -12.23 -0.33
N ALA A 80 -5.00 -10.91 -0.21
CA ALA A 80 -5.37 -10.26 1.04
C ALA A 80 -6.79 -10.60 1.50
N GLY A 81 -7.73 -10.77 0.56
CA GLY A 81 -9.06 -11.33 0.82
C GLY A 81 -9.92 -10.55 1.82
N ARG A 82 -9.67 -9.25 2.04
CA ARG A 82 -10.47 -8.44 2.97
C ARG A 82 -11.85 -8.17 2.35
N PRO A 83 -12.93 -8.01 3.15
CA PRO A 83 -14.27 -7.76 2.61
C PRO A 83 -14.33 -6.59 1.60
N LYS A 84 -13.62 -5.49 1.90
CA LYS A 84 -13.51 -4.31 1.03
C LYS A 84 -12.75 -4.55 -0.28
N ASP A 85 -11.94 -5.61 -0.36
CA ASP A 85 -11.19 -5.92 -1.57
C ASP A 85 -12.08 -6.57 -2.64
N PHE A 86 -13.19 -7.22 -2.29
CA PHE A 86 -14.04 -7.90 -3.29
C PHE A 86 -14.67 -6.94 -4.30
N GLU A 87 -15.26 -5.84 -3.83
CA GLU A 87 -15.81 -4.80 -4.70
C GLU A 87 -14.70 -4.16 -5.54
N ALA A 88 -13.57 -3.81 -4.91
CA ALA A 88 -12.43 -3.23 -5.62
C ALA A 88 -11.84 -4.18 -6.68
N ILE A 89 -11.80 -5.49 -6.43
CA ILE A 89 -11.33 -6.47 -7.43
C ILE A 89 -12.27 -6.48 -8.63
N ALA A 90 -13.59 -6.46 -8.43
CA ALA A 90 -14.54 -6.44 -9.53
C ALA A 90 -14.34 -5.21 -10.43
N GLU A 91 -14.14 -4.03 -9.84
CA GLU A 91 -13.84 -2.80 -10.60
C GLU A 91 -12.52 -2.90 -11.37
N LEU A 92 -11.45 -3.38 -10.73
CA LEU A 92 -10.13 -3.51 -11.35
C LEU A 92 -10.13 -4.54 -12.50
N GLU A 93 -10.89 -5.62 -12.37
CA GLU A 93 -11.08 -6.63 -13.42
C GLU A 93 -11.78 -6.02 -14.64
N ALA A 94 -12.82 -5.20 -14.43
CA ALA A 94 -13.49 -4.47 -15.51
C ALA A 94 -12.54 -3.50 -16.24
N ILE A 95 -11.66 -2.81 -15.50
CA ILE A 95 -10.62 -1.95 -16.08
C ILE A 95 -9.64 -2.78 -16.92
N ARG A 96 -9.23 -3.96 -16.43
CA ARG A 96 -8.30 -4.85 -17.15
C ARG A 96 -8.91 -5.35 -18.46
N GLU A 97 -10.18 -5.75 -18.43
CA GLU A 97 -10.90 -6.18 -19.63
C GLU A 97 -10.95 -5.05 -20.67
N GLU A 98 -11.25 -3.82 -20.26
CA GLU A 98 -11.30 -2.68 -21.18
C GLU A 98 -9.93 -2.40 -21.82
N GLN A 99 -8.84 -2.44 -21.05
CA GLN A 99 -7.48 -2.28 -21.58
C GLN A 99 -7.13 -3.36 -22.63
N SER A 100 -7.55 -4.60 -22.40
CA SER A 100 -7.31 -5.70 -23.35
C SER A 100 -8.05 -5.55 -24.68
N ARG A 101 -9.20 -4.85 -24.70
CA ARG A 101 -9.98 -4.61 -25.92
C ARG A 101 -9.41 -3.47 -26.77
N GLN A 102 -8.66 -2.57 -26.14
CA GLN A 102 -8.06 -1.40 -26.78
C GLN A 102 -6.63 -1.65 -27.28
N SER A 103 -6.05 -2.83 -26.99
CA SER A 103 -4.73 -3.27 -27.42
C SER A 103 -4.80 -4.10 -28.70
#